data_AF-A0A397AF18-F1
#
_entry.id   AF-A0A397AF18-F1
#
_cell.length_a   1.000
_cell.length_b   1.000
_cell.length_c   1.000
_cell.angle_alpha   90.00
_cell.angle_beta   90.00
_cell.angle_gamma   90.00
#
_symmetry.space_group_name_H-M   'P 1'
#
loop_
_entity.id
_entity.type
_entity.pdbx_description
1 polymer ?
#
loop_
_entity_poly.entity_id
_entity_poly.type
_entity_poly.pdbx_seq_one_letter_code
_entity_poly.pdbx_strand_id
1 'polypeptide(L)'
;MTPKMLQVAQFILESPIYGEEMGFPKWHPGVTSMYAGELVVNHFIPKDNVWVNSESLDINCNGHERTADVYHSHCWPGDQYPGYFNKWAYERGEYTVDKFPRQTLNISVINDYFMAMVLYGA
;
A
#
# COMPACT_ATOMS: atom_id res chain seq x y z
N MET A 1 4.19 -17.11 22.40
CA MET A 1 4.95 -15.85 22.50
C MET A 1 4.20 -14.81 21.68
N THR A 2 3.84 -13.67 22.27
CA THR A 2 3.16 -12.60 21.53
C THR A 2 4.16 -11.87 20.61
N PRO A 3 3.86 -11.69 19.30
CA PRO A 3 4.75 -10.95 18.40
C PRO A 3 5.02 -9.54 18.91
N LYS A 4 6.27 -9.06 18.77
CA LYS A 4 6.66 -7.70 19.22
C LYS A 4 5.82 -6.60 18.57
N MET A 5 5.49 -6.77 17.29
CA MET A 5 4.60 -5.85 16.56
C MET A 5 3.22 -5.77 17.22
N LEU A 6 2.65 -6.91 17.66
CA LEU A 6 1.36 -6.93 18.34
C LEU A 6 1.43 -6.24 19.72
N GLN A 7 2.53 -6.42 20.46
CA GLN A 7 2.74 -5.74 21.74
C GLN A 7 2.81 -4.21 21.56
N VAL A 8 3.51 -3.73 20.54
CA VAL A 8 3.61 -2.29 20.23
C VAL A 8 2.27 -1.74 19.72
N ALA A 9 1.55 -2.48 18.87
CA ALA A 9 0.23 -2.07 18.40
C ALA A 9 -0.77 -1.95 19.57
N GLN A 10 -0.77 -2.89 20.51
CA GLN A 10 -1.58 -2.80 21.73
C GLN A 10 -1.24 -1.56 22.55
N PHE A 11 0.06 -1.33 22.80
CA PHE A 11 0.51 -0.14 23.53
C PHE A 11 0.02 1.17 22.87
N ILE A 12 0.08 1.25 21.55
CA ILE A 12 -0.40 2.41 20.80
C ILE A 12 -1.90 2.61 21.01
N LEU A 13 -2.71 1.57 20.78
CA LEU A 13 -4.17 1.67 20.81
C LEU A 13 -4.72 1.91 22.22
N GLU A 14 -4.05 1.40 23.24
CA GLU A 14 -4.43 1.56 24.65
C GLU A 14 -3.88 2.86 25.26
N SER A 15 -2.98 3.56 24.57
CA SER A 15 -2.41 4.81 25.05
C SER A 15 -3.46 5.93 25.06
N PRO A 16 -3.60 6.70 26.15
CA PRO A 16 -4.49 7.87 26.16
C PRO A 16 -3.99 9.02 25.27
N ILE A 17 -2.78 8.93 24.71
CA ILE A 17 -2.19 9.93 23.83
C ILE A 17 -2.15 9.42 22.38
N TYR A 18 -1.74 8.16 22.19
CA TYR A 18 -1.58 7.55 20.86
C TYR A 18 -2.80 6.73 20.41
N GLY A 19 -3.77 6.48 21.28
CA GLY A 19 -5.03 5.82 20.89
C GLY A 19 -6.01 6.77 20.17
N GLU A 20 -5.75 8.08 20.23
CA GLU A 20 -6.65 9.11 19.74
C GLU A 20 -6.40 9.47 18.26
N GLU A 21 -7.49 9.74 17.54
CA GLU A 21 -7.44 10.23 16.16
C GLU A 21 -6.99 11.70 16.13
N MET A 22 -5.84 11.98 15.49
CA MET A 22 -5.30 13.34 15.34
C MET A 22 -5.32 13.86 13.91
N GLY A 23 -5.75 13.03 12.94
CA GLY A 23 -5.82 13.36 11.53
C GLY A 23 -4.45 13.40 10.84
N PHE A 24 -4.42 13.23 9.51
CA PHE A 24 -3.20 13.31 8.73
C PHE A 24 -2.64 14.75 8.71
N PRO A 25 -1.31 14.98 8.84
CA PRO A 25 -0.21 14.02 8.90
C PRO A 25 0.20 13.59 10.33
N LYS A 26 -0.64 13.83 11.33
CA LYS A 26 -0.43 13.41 12.72
C LYS A 26 -0.87 11.95 12.89
N TRP A 27 -0.89 11.49 14.13
CA TRP A 27 -1.18 10.11 14.48
C TRP A 27 -2.61 9.71 14.09
N HIS A 28 -2.74 8.57 13.41
CA HIS A 28 -4.02 8.02 12.99
C HIS A 28 -4.11 6.56 13.44
N PRO A 29 -4.98 6.21 14.41
CA PRO A 29 -5.12 4.84 14.93
C PRO A 29 -5.34 3.79 13.84
N GLY A 30 -6.04 4.16 12.75
CA GLY A 30 -6.28 3.30 11.59
C GLY A 30 -5.03 2.74 10.88
N VAL A 31 -3.83 3.31 11.08
CA VAL A 31 -2.56 2.80 10.51
C VAL A 31 -1.60 2.29 11.59
N THR A 32 -2.11 1.97 12.79
CA THR A 32 -1.30 1.50 13.92
C THR A 32 -0.43 0.28 13.61
N SER A 33 -0.91 -0.66 12.79
CA SER A 33 -0.13 -1.82 12.38
C SER A 33 1.16 -1.43 11.64
N MET A 34 1.10 -0.38 10.80
CA MET A 34 2.27 0.16 10.10
C MET A 34 3.24 0.79 11.10
N TYR A 35 2.76 1.67 11.98
CA TYR A 35 3.60 2.30 13.01
C TYR A 35 4.28 1.25 13.90
N ALA A 36 3.53 0.24 14.34
CA ALA A 36 4.07 -0.82 15.17
C ALA A 36 5.13 -1.66 14.43
N GLY A 37 4.90 -1.91 13.15
CA GLY A 37 5.88 -2.58 12.28
C GLY A 37 7.16 -1.77 12.16
N GLU A 38 7.05 -0.49 11.80
CA GLU A 38 8.19 0.42 11.65
C GLU A 38 8.97 0.58 12.96
N LEU A 39 8.29 0.77 14.10
CA LEU A 39 8.93 0.90 15.41
C LEU A 39 9.69 -0.37 15.80
N VAL A 40 9.10 -1.55 15.58
CA VAL A 40 9.76 -2.83 15.87
C VAL A 40 10.95 -3.04 14.94
N VAL A 41 10.78 -2.84 13.63
CA VAL A 41 11.86 -2.96 12.66
C VAL A 41 13.02 -2.01 13.02
N ASN A 42 12.72 -0.74 13.29
CA ASN A 42 13.73 0.25 13.67
C ASN A 42 14.42 -0.05 15.00
N HIS A 43 13.74 -0.73 15.94
CA HIS A 43 14.32 -1.09 17.24
C HIS A 43 15.24 -2.31 17.16
N PHE A 44 14.93 -3.28 16.29
CA PHE A 44 15.66 -4.55 16.21
C PHE A 44 16.66 -4.64 15.06
N ILE A 45 16.55 -3.81 14.03
CA ILE A 45 17.49 -3.79 12.90
C ILE A 45 18.39 -2.56 13.05
N PRO A 46 19.73 -2.72 13.16
CA PRO A 46 20.65 -1.59 13.13
C PRO A 46 20.40 -0.74 11.88
N LYS A 47 20.42 0.59 12.01
CA LYS A 47 20.10 1.50 10.89
C LYS A 47 20.93 1.22 9.63
N ASP A 48 22.21 0.89 9.80
CA ASP A 48 23.12 0.58 8.70
C ASP A 48 22.75 -0.71 7.94
N ASN A 49 21.85 -1.52 8.50
CA ASN A 49 21.33 -2.76 7.92
C ASN A 49 19.88 -2.61 7.42
N VAL A 50 19.29 -1.41 7.49
CA VAL A 50 17.96 -1.14 6.94
C VAL A 50 18.13 -0.59 5.52
N TRP A 51 17.80 -1.41 4.53
CA TRP A 51 17.67 -0.99 3.14
C TRP A 51 16.19 -1.06 2.73
N VAL A 52 15.62 0.09 2.37
CA VAL A 52 14.28 0.16 1.78
C VAL A 52 14.45 0.14 0.28
N ASN A 53 14.04 -0.95 -0.36
CA ASN A 53 14.07 -1.05 -1.81
C ASN A 53 12.89 -0.27 -2.43
N SER A 54 13.08 1.02 -2.66
CA SER A 54 12.08 1.86 -3.34
C SER A 54 11.84 1.46 -4.80
N GLU A 55 12.68 0.61 -5.38
CA GLU A 55 12.55 0.17 -6.78
C GLU A 55 11.67 -1.08 -6.95
N SER A 56 11.32 -1.78 -5.86
CA SER A 56 10.50 -2.99 -5.93
C SER A 56 9.46 -3.15 -4.82
N LEU A 57 9.57 -2.40 -3.71
CA LEU A 57 8.67 -2.55 -2.56
C LEU A 57 7.73 -1.37 -2.35
N ASP A 58 8.02 -0.17 -2.87
CA ASP A 58 7.15 1.00 -2.70
C ASP A 58 6.78 1.60 -4.06
N ILE A 59 6.32 0.74 -4.96
CA ILE A 59 5.95 1.11 -6.33
C ILE A 59 4.47 1.49 -6.38
N ASN A 60 4.15 2.62 -7.01
CA ASN A 60 2.75 3.01 -7.20
C ASN A 60 2.05 2.04 -8.16
N CYS A 61 0.82 1.65 -7.85
CA CYS A 61 -0.02 0.81 -8.71
C CYS A 61 -0.29 1.40 -10.12
N ASN A 62 -0.05 2.69 -10.33
CA ASN A 62 -0.12 3.36 -11.63
C ASN A 62 1.25 3.45 -12.35
N GLY A 63 2.26 2.79 -11.80
CA GLY A 63 3.62 2.73 -12.32
C GLY A 63 3.74 1.90 -13.61
N HIS A 64 4.90 2.03 -14.25
CA HIS A 64 5.22 1.37 -15.52
C HIS A 64 6.36 0.36 -15.37
N GLU A 65 6.70 0.01 -14.13
CA GLU A 65 7.66 -1.01 -13.77
C GLU A 65 7.18 -2.38 -14.25
N ARG A 66 8.14 -3.27 -14.49
CA ARG A 66 7.82 -4.65 -14.87
C ARG A 66 7.27 -5.37 -13.66
N THR A 67 6.12 -6.03 -13.79
CA THR A 67 5.49 -6.77 -12.70
C THR A 67 6.43 -7.83 -12.08
N ALA A 68 7.32 -8.41 -12.89
CA ALA A 68 8.31 -9.39 -12.43
C ALA A 68 9.37 -8.84 -11.46
N ASP A 69 9.58 -7.51 -11.46
CA ASP A 69 10.61 -6.83 -10.67
C ASP A 69 10.02 -6.14 -9.42
N VAL A 70 8.69 -6.23 -9.22
CA VAL A 70 7.95 -5.57 -8.15
C VAL A 70 7.39 -6.60 -7.18
N TYR A 71 7.84 -6.53 -5.93
CA TYR A 71 7.38 -7.41 -4.85
C TYR A 71 6.17 -6.84 -4.11
N HIS A 72 6.07 -5.51 -4.02
CA HIS A 72 4.99 -4.83 -3.34
C HIS A 72 4.66 -3.51 -4.03
N SER A 73 3.38 -3.21 -4.13
CA SER A 73 2.88 -2.02 -4.80
C SER A 73 1.70 -1.42 -4.05
N HIS A 74 1.65 -0.09 -4.00
CA HIS A 74 0.68 0.68 -3.24
C HIS A 74 -0.39 1.34 -4.13
N CYS A 75 -1.65 1.10 -3.77
CA CYS A 75 -2.81 1.81 -4.31
C CYS A 75 -3.19 2.97 -3.39
N TRP A 76 -2.46 4.08 -3.49
CA TRP A 76 -2.70 5.25 -2.65
C TRP A 76 -4.10 5.85 -2.90
N PRO A 77 -4.84 6.24 -1.83
CA PRO A 77 -6.10 6.93 -1.99
C PRO A 77 -5.88 8.40 -2.41
N GLY A 78 -6.80 8.92 -3.23
CA GLY A 78 -6.89 10.34 -3.57
C GLY A 78 -6.59 10.67 -5.03
N ASP A 79 -7.21 11.74 -5.52
CA ASP A 79 -7.13 12.17 -6.93
C ASP A 79 -5.78 12.83 -7.28
N GLN A 80 -4.94 13.09 -6.26
CA GLN A 80 -3.58 13.61 -6.40
C GLN A 80 -2.58 12.62 -7.03
N TYR A 81 -2.98 11.37 -7.24
CA TYR A 81 -2.18 10.36 -7.93
C TYR A 81 -2.76 10.10 -9.33
N PRO A 82 -2.54 11.03 -10.30
CA PRO A 82 -3.04 10.86 -11.66
C PRO A 82 -2.41 9.61 -12.29
N GLY A 83 -3.24 8.74 -12.84
CA GLY A 83 -2.78 7.49 -13.43
C GLY A 83 -3.93 6.58 -13.88
N TYR A 84 -3.58 5.41 -14.41
CA TYR A 84 -4.53 4.45 -14.99
C TYR A 84 -5.48 3.85 -13.94
N PHE A 85 -5.00 3.60 -12.72
CA PHE A 85 -5.78 3.07 -11.59
C PHE A 85 -5.92 4.09 -10.45
N ASN A 86 -7.16 4.27 -9.96
CA ASN A 86 -7.57 5.14 -8.85
C ASN A 86 -8.57 4.37 -7.99
N LYS A 87 -8.27 4.25 -6.68
CA LYS A 87 -9.10 3.48 -5.74
C LYS A 87 -10.55 3.97 -5.67
N TRP A 88 -10.78 5.28 -5.72
CA TRP A 88 -12.13 5.84 -5.67
C TRP A 88 -12.90 5.63 -6.97
N ALA A 89 -12.22 5.67 -8.12
CA ALA A 89 -12.83 5.31 -9.40
C ALA A 89 -13.25 3.83 -9.41
N TYR A 90 -12.46 2.94 -8.80
CA TYR A 90 -12.83 1.55 -8.60
C TYR A 90 -14.08 1.40 -7.72
N GLU A 91 -14.11 2.02 -6.53
CA GLU A 91 -15.27 1.97 -5.63
C GLU A 91 -16.56 2.53 -6.28
N ARG A 92 -16.42 3.48 -7.21
CA ARG A 92 -17.55 4.03 -7.98
C ARG A 92 -17.95 3.19 -9.21
N GLY A 93 -17.26 2.08 -9.49
CA GLY A 93 -17.55 1.20 -10.62
C GLY A 93 -17.19 1.80 -11.99
N GLU A 94 -16.23 2.73 -12.06
CA GLU A 94 -15.86 3.41 -13.30
C GLU A 94 -14.99 2.58 -14.26
N TYR A 95 -14.47 1.44 -13.77
CA TYR A 95 -13.72 0.48 -14.57
C TYR A 95 -14.66 -0.56 -15.13
N THR A 96 -14.71 -0.68 -16.45
CA THR A 96 -15.53 -1.68 -17.16
C THR A 96 -14.69 -2.45 -18.17
N VAL A 97 -15.12 -3.68 -18.45
CA VAL A 97 -14.47 -4.54 -19.45
C VAL A 97 -14.52 -3.98 -20.88
N ASP A 98 -15.51 -3.13 -21.18
CA ASP A 98 -15.63 -2.47 -22.47
C ASP A 98 -14.60 -1.34 -22.63
N LYS A 99 -14.33 -0.60 -21.54
CA LYS A 99 -13.36 0.50 -21.52
C LYS A 99 -11.92 -0.02 -21.46
N PHE A 100 -11.71 -1.17 -20.83
CA PHE A 100 -10.39 -1.80 -20.68
C PHE A 100 -10.45 -3.30 -21.03
N PRO A 101 -10.59 -3.66 -22.31
CA PRO A 101 -10.66 -5.06 -22.73
C PRO A 101 -9.40 -5.84 -22.35
N ARG A 102 -9.55 -7.10 -21.92
CA ARG A 102 -8.43 -7.93 -21.45
C ARG A 102 -7.24 -7.98 -22.41
N GLN A 103 -7.50 -7.96 -23.71
CA GLN A 103 -6.49 -8.10 -24.77
C GLN A 103 -5.65 -6.83 -24.94
N THR A 104 -6.12 -5.68 -24.44
CA THR A 104 -5.38 -4.42 -24.48
C THR A 104 -4.49 -4.22 -23.26
N LEU A 105 -4.58 -5.10 -22.25
CA LEU A 105 -3.83 -5.01 -21.00
C LEU A 105 -2.57 -5.89 -21.03
N ASN A 106 -1.42 -5.27 -20.84
CA ASN A 106 -0.14 -5.94 -20.68
C ASN A 106 0.17 -6.19 -19.20
N ILE A 107 -0.21 -7.37 -18.70
CA ILE A 107 0.01 -7.76 -17.28
C ILE A 107 1.49 -7.85 -16.87
N SER A 108 2.43 -7.70 -17.80
CA SER A 108 3.86 -7.59 -17.49
C SER A 108 4.25 -6.19 -16.99
N VAL A 109 3.32 -5.23 -16.99
CA VAL A 109 3.47 -3.86 -16.50
C VAL A 109 2.50 -3.60 -15.35
N ILE A 110 2.94 -2.91 -14.31
CA ILE A 110 2.19 -2.72 -13.06
C ILE A 110 0.79 -2.12 -13.27
N ASN A 111 0.67 -1.00 -13.99
CA ASN A 111 -0.62 -0.34 -14.21
C ASN A 111 -1.69 -1.25 -14.83
N ASP A 112 -1.32 -2.00 -15.86
CA ASP A 112 -2.20 -2.91 -16.59
C ASP A 112 -2.48 -4.19 -15.81
N TYR A 113 -1.50 -4.66 -15.01
CA TYR A 113 -1.70 -5.77 -14.08
C TYR A 113 -2.80 -5.44 -13.06
N PHE A 114 -2.74 -4.27 -12.42
CA PHE A 114 -3.77 -3.85 -11.46
C PHE A 114 -5.14 -3.67 -12.11
N MET A 115 -5.19 -3.09 -13.32
CA MET A 115 -6.45 -2.97 -14.07
C MET A 115 -7.04 -4.34 -14.40
N ALA A 116 -6.19 -5.30 -14.80
CA ALA A 116 -6.62 -6.66 -15.11
C ALA A 116 -7.16 -7.37 -13.87
N MET A 117 -6.46 -7.26 -12.73
CA MET A 117 -6.89 -7.82 -11.44
C MET A 117 -8.26 -7.31 -11.01
N VAL A 118 -8.49 -6.01 -11.19
CA VAL A 118 -9.74 -5.32 -10.83
C VAL A 118 -10.93 -5.80 -11.66
N LEU A 119 -10.73 -5.99 -12.97
CA LEU A 119 -11.81 -6.30 -13.90
C LEU A 119 -12.06 -7.80 -14.09
N TYR A 120 -11.02 -8.62 -13.93
CA TYR A 120 -11.05 -10.01 -14.33
C TYR A 120 -10.69 -10.99 -13.21
N GLY A 121 -10.20 -10.50 -12.05
CA GLY A 121 -9.65 -11.35 -10.99
C GLY A 121 -8.30 -11.99 -11.37
N ALA A 122 -7.70 -12.69 -10.41
CA ALA A 122 -6.51 -13.53 -10.63
C ALA A 122 -6.89 -14.87 -11.26
#